data_AF-A0AAU8MNU7-F1
#
_entry.id   AF-A0AAU8MNU7-F1
#
_cell.length_a   1.000
_cell.length_b   1.000
_cell.length_c   1.000
_cell.angle_alpha   90.00
_cell.angle_beta   90.00
_cell.angle_gamma   90.00
#
_symmetry.space_group_name_H-M   'P 1'
#
loop_
_entity.id
_entity.type
_entity.pdbx_description
1 polymer ?
#
loop_
_entity_poly.entity_id
_entity_poly.type
_entity_poly.pdbx_seq_one_letter_code
_entity_poly.pdbx_strand_id
1 'polypeptide(L)'
;MNAITLSALILFVSAIAIESLLRARFWKLLGTLHPKQRDHLRSPRPSERNGPPNTPRGARNLMIYLRDRNFRLSQDRGGALYCKDNRGQMLASYWATAISGCILLLAISVWGW
;
A
#
# COMPACT_ATOMS: atom_id res chain seq x y z
N MET A 1 -20.99 23.77 4.68
CA MET A 1 -20.51 22.52 4.07
C MET A 1 -21.03 22.41 2.66
N ASN A 2 -20.20 22.74 1.68
CA ASN A 2 -20.55 22.68 0.27
C ASN A 2 -20.72 21.21 -0.15
N ALA A 3 -21.77 20.92 -0.92
CA ALA A 3 -22.06 19.57 -1.43
C ALA A 3 -20.88 18.98 -2.23
N ILE A 4 -20.14 19.83 -2.95
CA ILE A 4 -18.94 19.42 -3.71
C ILE A 4 -17.84 18.97 -2.74
N THR A 5 -17.52 19.78 -1.73
CA THR A 5 -16.50 19.46 -0.72
C THR A 5 -16.87 18.20 0.08
N LEU A 6 -18.16 18.04 0.44
CA LEU A 6 -18.65 16.83 1.10
C LEU A 6 -18.50 15.58 0.20
N SER A 7 -18.83 15.69 -1.09
CA SER A 7 -18.67 14.57 -2.03
C SER A 7 -17.20 14.16 -2.22
N ALA A 8 -16.29 15.14 -2.31
CA ALA A 8 -14.85 14.90 -2.40
C ALA A 8 -14.31 14.25 -1.11
N LEU A 9 -14.83 14.65 0.06
CA LEU A 9 -14.47 14.04 1.34
C LEU A 9 -14.89 12.57 1.40
N ILE A 10 -16.14 12.26 1.02
CA ILE A 10 -16.65 10.88 0.97
C ILE A 10 -15.80 10.02 0.03
N LEU A 11 -15.46 10.54 -1.15
CA LEU A 11 -14.59 9.86 -2.11
C LEU A 11 -13.21 9.58 -1.52
N PHE A 12 -12.59 10.56 -0.87
CA PHE A 12 -11.27 10.42 -0.25
C PHE A 12 -11.27 9.40 0.89
N VAL A 13 -12.25 9.47 1.79
CA VAL A 13 -12.41 8.49 2.89
C VAL A 13 -12.62 7.09 2.34
N SER A 14 -13.44 6.95 1.29
CA SER A 14 -13.68 5.66 0.62
C SER A 14 -12.40 5.11 -0.01
N ALA A 15 -11.60 5.96 -0.66
CA ALA A 15 -10.31 5.55 -1.23
C ALA A 15 -9.34 5.05 -0.15
N ILE A 16 -9.23 5.76 0.97
CA ILE A 16 -8.42 5.32 2.13
C ILE A 16 -8.90 3.97 2.67
N ALA A 17 -10.22 3.78 2.79
CA ALA A 17 -10.80 2.53 3.29
C ALA A 17 -10.48 1.35 2.36
N ILE A 18 -10.59 1.54 1.04
CA ILE A 18 -10.27 0.53 0.03
C ILE A 18 -8.77 0.20 0.07
N GLU A 19 -7.89 1.20 0.12
CA GLU A 19 -6.43 0.98 0.21
C GLU A 19 -6.07 0.19 1.48
N SER A 20 -6.68 0.56 2.61
CA SER A 20 -6.48 -0.11 3.90
C SER A 20 -6.96 -1.57 3.85
N LEU A 21 -8.11 -1.82 3.24
CA LEU A 21 -8.66 -3.17 3.09
C LEU A 21 -7.79 -4.05 2.18
N LEU A 22 -7.36 -3.53 1.02
CA LEU A 22 -6.47 -4.24 0.10
C LEU A 22 -5.14 -4.59 0.78
N ARG A 23 -4.58 -3.65 1.54
CA ARG A 23 -3.35 -3.87 2.31
C ARG A 23 -3.53 -4.92 3.39
N ALA A 24 -4.61 -4.84 4.17
CA ALA A 24 -4.90 -5.82 5.21
C ALA A 24 -5.11 -7.23 4.62
N ARG A 25 -5.88 -7.33 3.53
CA ARG A 25 -6.13 -8.59 2.82
C ARG A 25 -4.83 -9.19 2.28
N PHE A 26 -3.98 -8.37 1.66
CA PHE A 26 -2.68 -8.81 1.17
C PHE A 26 -1.81 -9.37 2.30
N TRP A 27 -1.67 -8.66 3.41
CA TRP A 27 -0.86 -9.14 4.54
C TRP A 27 -1.40 -10.41 5.17
N LYS A 28 -2.74 -10.52 5.28
CA LYS A 28 -3.40 -11.72 5.78
C LYS A 28 -3.11 -12.92 4.88
N LEU A 29 -3.39 -12.79 3.58
CA LEU A 29 -3.19 -13.86 2.60
C LEU A 29 -1.72 -14.23 2.42
N LEU A 30 -0.82 -13.24 2.41
CA LEU A 30 0.62 -13.50 2.35
C LEU A 30 1.09 -14.29 3.57
N GLY A 31 0.58 -13.96 4.76
CA GLY A 31 0.90 -14.70 5.98
C GLY A 31 0.36 -16.12 6.01
N THR A 32 -0.81 -16.35 5.41
CA THR A 32 -1.43 -17.68 5.36
C THR A 32 -0.83 -18.56 4.27
N LEU A 33 -0.60 -18.02 3.07
CA LEU A 33 -0.15 -18.78 1.90
C LEU A 33 1.38 -18.87 1.80
N HIS A 34 2.09 -17.82 2.23
CA HIS A 34 3.54 -17.68 2.02
C HIS A 34 4.25 -17.18 3.29
N PRO A 35 4.20 -17.92 4.41
CA PRO A 35 4.73 -17.47 5.71
C PRO A 35 6.22 -17.13 5.65
N LYS A 36 7.03 -17.91 4.91
CA LYS A 36 8.47 -17.65 4.74
C LYS A 36 8.75 -16.28 4.08
N GLN A 37 7.91 -15.85 3.15
CA GLN A 37 8.04 -14.52 2.54
C GLN A 37 7.62 -13.41 3.49
N ARG A 38 6.57 -13.63 4.29
CA ARG A 38 6.16 -12.69 5.34
C ARG A 38 7.28 -12.49 6.38
N ASP A 39 7.98 -13.55 6.75
CA ASP A 39 9.09 -13.47 7.70
C ASP A 39 10.32 -12.79 7.08
N HIS A 40 10.56 -13.02 5.78
CA HIS A 40 11.59 -12.28 5.05
C HIS A 40 11.26 -10.77 4.96
N LEU A 41 9.99 -10.42 4.76
CA LEU A 41 9.47 -9.04 4.80
C LEU A 41 9.59 -8.37 6.17
N ARG A 42 9.55 -9.15 7.25
CA ARG A 42 9.68 -8.66 8.63
C ARG A 42 11.11 -8.62 9.13
N SER A 43 12.01 -9.41 8.53
CA SER A 43 13.41 -9.45 8.91
C SER A 43 14.11 -8.16 8.45
N PRO A 44 14.68 -7.38 9.39
CA PRO A 44 15.49 -6.22 9.04
C PRO A 44 16.66 -6.66 8.16
N ARG A 45 16.84 -6.04 7.01
CA ARG A 45 17.99 -6.35 6.16
C ARG A 45 19.30 -5.91 6.83
N PRO A 46 20.44 -6.54 6.50
CA PRO A 46 21.74 -6.09 6.98
C PRO A 46 22.02 -4.61 6.66
N SER A 47 21.49 -4.11 5.53
CA SER A 47 21.59 -2.71 5.09
C SER A 47 20.70 -1.73 5.89
N GLU A 48 19.69 -2.23 6.61
CA GLU A 48 18.79 -1.44 7.48
C GLU A 48 19.08 -1.69 8.97
N ARG A 49 20.13 -2.46 9.30
CA ARG A 49 20.48 -2.85 10.68
C ARG A 49 20.77 -1.67 11.61
N ASN A 50 21.11 -0.51 11.04
CA ASN A 50 21.37 0.75 11.75
C ASN A 50 20.24 1.80 11.57
N GLY A 51 19.16 1.45 10.89
CA GLY A 51 17.98 2.30 10.71
C GLY A 51 16.83 1.89 11.65
N PRO A 52 15.87 2.78 11.93
CA PRO A 52 14.71 2.43 12.73
C PRO A 52 13.98 1.22 12.11
N PRO A 53 13.33 0.37 12.93
CA PRO A 53 12.68 -0.86 12.46
C PRO A 53 11.58 -0.51 11.46
N ASN A 54 11.93 -0.54 10.18
CA ASN A 54 11.02 -0.30 9.07
C ASN A 54 10.21 -1.58 8.85
N THR A 55 9.22 -1.82 9.71
CA THR A 55 7.99 -2.42 9.18
C THR A 55 7.61 -1.58 7.95
N PRO A 56 7.31 -2.15 6.78
CA PRO A 56 6.95 -1.36 5.60
C PRO A 56 5.73 -0.48 5.92
N ARG A 57 5.99 0.73 6.41
CA ARG A 57 4.98 1.70 6.85
C ARG A 57 4.49 2.40 5.59
N GLY A 58 3.59 1.74 4.88
CA GLY A 58 2.89 2.29 3.73
C GLY A 58 2.88 1.35 2.52
N ALA A 59 1.85 1.47 1.70
CA ALA A 59 1.74 0.73 0.44
C ALA A 59 2.95 0.99 -0.48
N ARG A 60 3.51 2.20 -0.46
CA ARG A 60 4.69 2.60 -1.23
C ARG A 60 5.95 1.79 -0.88
N ASN A 61 6.32 1.68 0.41
CA ASN A 61 7.49 0.91 0.82
C ASN A 61 7.31 -0.58 0.53
N LEU A 62 6.08 -1.09 0.72
CA LEU A 62 5.75 -2.44 0.32
C LEU A 62 5.98 -2.65 -1.18
N MET A 63 5.52 -1.73 -2.05
CA MET A 63 5.75 -1.82 -3.50
C MET A 63 7.22 -1.77 -3.91
N ILE A 64 8.03 -0.93 -3.27
CA ILE A 64 9.48 -0.85 -3.52
C ILE A 64 10.11 -2.18 -3.15
N TYR A 65 9.72 -2.76 -2.02
CA TYR A 65 10.19 -4.05 -1.57
C TYR A 65 9.79 -5.20 -2.52
N LEU A 66 8.55 -5.20 -3.02
CA LEU A 66 8.08 -6.19 -4.00
C LEU A 66 8.82 -6.11 -5.35
N ARG A 67 9.46 -4.97 -5.65
CA ARG A 67 10.28 -4.80 -6.86
C ARG A 67 11.69 -5.37 -6.70
N ASP A 68 12.14 -5.63 -5.48
CA ASP A 68 13.50 -6.07 -5.21
C ASP A 68 13.80 -7.43 -5.84
N ARG A 69 14.95 -7.52 -6.52
CA ARG A 69 15.43 -8.73 -7.19
C ARG A 69 15.68 -9.86 -6.19
N ASN A 70 16.17 -9.55 -4.99
CA ASN A 70 16.40 -10.54 -3.92
C ASN A 70 15.07 -11.15 -3.43
N PHE A 71 13.99 -10.36 -3.42
CA PHE A 71 12.66 -10.87 -3.07
C PHE A 71 12.08 -11.75 -4.18
N ARG A 72 12.26 -11.36 -5.45
CA ARG A 72 11.82 -12.16 -6.61
C ARG A 72 12.58 -13.49 -6.75
N LEU A 73 13.81 -13.56 -6.25
CA LEU A 73 14.65 -14.75 -6.21
C LEU A 73 14.51 -15.53 -4.89
N SER A 74 13.62 -15.11 -3.97
CA SER A 74 13.40 -15.81 -2.70
C SER A 74 12.83 -17.22 -2.91
N GLN A 75 13.06 -18.09 -1.92
CA GLN A 75 12.76 -19.54 -1.93
C GLN A 75 11.31 -19.92 -2.27
N ASP A 76 10.36 -18.99 -2.23
CA ASP A 76 8.95 -19.23 -2.53
C ASP A 76 8.53 -18.50 -3.81
N ARG A 77 8.67 -19.18 -4.94
CA ARG A 77 8.31 -18.66 -6.26
C ARG A 77 6.82 -18.32 -6.37
N GLY A 78 5.96 -19.06 -5.65
CA GLY A 78 4.51 -18.82 -5.60
C GLY A 78 4.18 -17.49 -4.94
N GLY A 79 4.83 -17.19 -3.82
CA GLY A 79 4.62 -15.93 -3.13
C GLY A 79 5.17 -14.72 -3.91
N ALA A 80 6.25 -14.90 -4.67
CA ALA A 80 6.79 -13.83 -5.53
C ALA A 80 5.83 -13.50 -6.68
N LEU A 81 5.17 -14.51 -7.26
CA LEU A 81 4.09 -14.33 -8.24
C LEU A 81 2.87 -13.65 -7.61
N TYR A 82 2.41 -14.13 -6.46
CA TYR A 82 1.30 -13.53 -5.71
C TYR A 82 1.54 -12.04 -5.45
N CYS A 83 2.75 -11.68 -5.03
CA CYS A 83 3.13 -10.28 -4.83
C CYS A 83 3.15 -9.46 -6.12
N LYS A 84 3.64 -10.03 -7.23
CA LYS A 84 3.66 -9.36 -8.53
C LYS A 84 2.24 -9.04 -9.01
N ASP A 85 1.32 -9.98 -8.85
CA ASP A 85 -0.06 -9.86 -9.32
C ASP A 85 -0.85 -8.83 -8.49
N ASN A 86 -0.65 -8.81 -7.16
CA ASN A 86 -1.33 -7.85 -6.28
C ASN A 86 -0.68 -6.45 -6.28
N ARG A 87 0.56 -6.31 -6.78
CA ARG A 87 1.26 -5.01 -6.86
C ARG A 87 0.50 -4.00 -7.71
N GLY A 88 -0.10 -4.43 -8.82
CA GLY A 88 -0.88 -3.55 -9.70
C GLY A 88 -2.09 -2.95 -8.99
N GLN A 89 -2.85 -3.78 -8.26
CA GLN A 89 -4.02 -3.33 -7.50
C GLN A 89 -3.65 -2.37 -6.38
N MET A 90 -2.57 -2.65 -5.64
CA MET A 90 -2.06 -1.73 -4.63
C MET A 90 -1.62 -0.39 -5.25
N LEU A 91 -1.03 -0.42 -6.44
CA LEU A 91 -0.54 0.79 -7.11
C LEU A 91 -1.72 1.64 -7.57
N ALA A 92 -2.73 1.01 -8.15
CA ALA A 92 -3.97 1.67 -8.53
C ALA A 92 -4.67 2.29 -7.31
N SER A 93 -4.78 1.56 -6.19
CA SER A 93 -5.41 2.10 -4.98
C SER A 93 -4.62 3.28 -4.39
N TYR A 94 -3.29 3.20 -4.37
CA TYR A 94 -2.43 4.30 -3.92
C TYR A 94 -2.64 5.58 -4.76
N TRP A 95 -2.65 5.45 -6.10
CA TRP A 95 -2.90 6.60 -6.98
C TRP A 95 -4.33 7.13 -6.84
N ALA A 96 -5.33 6.26 -6.65
CA ALA A 96 -6.69 6.69 -6.39
C ALA A 96 -6.81 7.51 -5.09
N THR A 97 -6.15 7.09 -4.02
CA THR A 97 -6.09 7.84 -2.75
C THR A 97 -5.37 9.19 -2.94
N ALA A 98 -4.26 9.21 -3.67
CA ALA A 98 -3.53 10.46 -3.95
C ALA A 98 -4.37 11.45 -4.77
N ILE A 99 -5.00 10.98 -5.85
CA ILE A 99 -5.85 11.81 -6.72
C ILE A 99 -7.06 12.34 -5.95
N SER A 100 -7.76 11.49 -5.20
CA SER A 100 -8.91 11.92 -4.40
C SER A 100 -8.52 12.92 -3.30
N GLY A 101 -7.34 12.78 -2.70
CA GLY A 101 -6.78 13.76 -1.77
C GLY A 101 -6.52 15.12 -2.43
N CYS A 102 -5.92 15.13 -3.64
CA CYS A 102 -5.73 16.35 -4.42
C CYS A 102 -7.08 17.01 -4.79
N ILE A 103 -8.07 16.22 -5.20
CA ILE A 103 -9.42 16.73 -5.51
C ILE A 103 -10.06 17.36 -4.27
N LEU A 104 -9.94 16.72 -3.10
CA LEU A 104 -10.46 17.28 -1.84
C LEU A 104 -9.78 18.61 -1.49
N LEU A 105 -8.44 18.69 -1.61
CA LEU A 105 -7.71 19.93 -1.35
C LEU A 105 -8.11 21.05 -2.31
N LEU A 106 -8.26 20.74 -3.60
CA LEU A 106 -8.77 21.69 -4.60
C LEU A 106 -10.19 22.13 -4.26
N ALA A 107 -11.05 21.19 -3.84
CA ALA A 107 -12.43 21.50 -3.52
C ALA A 107 -12.55 22.44 -2.31
N ILE A 108 -11.79 22.17 -1.25
CA ILE A 108 -11.71 23.05 -0.08
C ILE A 108 -11.16 24.43 -0.48
N SER A 109 -10.16 24.48 -1.38
CA SER A 109 -9.52 25.75 -1.79
C SER A 109 -10.45 26.63 -2.63
N VAL A 110 -11.29 26.04 -3.47
CA VAL A 110 -12.19 26.78 -4.39
C VAL A 110 -13.53 27.10 -3.73
N TRP A 111 -14.10 26.15 -2.98
CA TRP A 111 -15.48 26.23 -2.49
C TRP A 111 -15.59 26.37 -0.97
N GLY A 112 -14.48 26.34 -0.24
CA GLY A 112 -14.47 26.33 1.22
C GLY A 112 -15.05 25.03 1.80
N TRP A 113 -15.38 25.08 3.09
CA TRP A 113 -15.99 23.95 3.81
C TRP A 113 -17.46 23.78 3.48
#